data_AF-A0A6P8XIU6-F1
#
_entry.id   AF-A0A6P8XIU6-F1
#
_cell.length_a   1.000
_cell.length_b   1.000
_cell.length_c   1.000
_cell.angle_alpha   90.00
_cell.angle_beta   90.00
_cell.angle_gamma   90.00
#
_symmetry.space_group_name_H-M   'P 1'
#
loop_
_entity.id
_entity.type
_entity.pdbx_description
1 polymer ?
#
loop_
_entity_poly.entity_id
_entity_poly.type
_entity_poly.pdbx_seq_one_letter_code
_entity_poly.pdbx_strand_id
1 'polypeptide(L)'
;MKPKPQKNQGKINKKQAANTGKSSQRQNPNFKHKFKPKKEATEKKPNKPEIRKMIRQKKAAEAEAERQKIKQEKEERIKAYKKQRLEKTKVISKRTQRGQPLMKDRMQLLLKQIEEMKRH
;
A
#
# COMPACT_ATOMS: atom_id res chain seq x y z
N MET A 1 12.36 35.56 -2.82
CA MET A 1 12.14 34.10 -2.81
C MET A 1 12.87 33.51 -1.60
N LYS A 2 12.19 32.71 -0.77
CA LYS A 2 12.82 32.09 0.42
C LYS A 2 13.38 30.70 0.05
N PRO A 3 14.62 30.35 0.41
CA PRO A 3 15.16 29.02 0.16
C PRO A 3 14.56 27.98 1.12
N LYS A 4 14.31 26.76 0.62
CA LYS A 4 13.85 25.60 1.41
C LYS A 4 15.02 25.00 2.19
N PRO A 5 14.87 24.65 3.49
CA PRO A 5 15.91 23.94 4.23
C PRO A 5 16.02 22.47 3.80
N GLN A 6 17.25 22.01 3.62
CA GLN A 6 17.64 20.63 3.27
C GLN A 6 17.47 19.68 4.47
N LYS A 7 17.08 18.43 4.18
CA LYS A 7 16.97 17.34 5.15
C LYS A 7 18.37 16.86 5.56
N ASN A 8 18.74 17.04 6.82
CA ASN A 8 19.92 16.41 7.40
C ASN A 8 19.65 14.92 7.66
N GLN A 9 20.35 14.05 6.93
CA GLN A 9 20.45 12.63 7.23
C GLN A 9 21.37 12.45 8.44
N GLY A 10 20.80 12.06 9.57
CA GLY A 10 21.53 11.75 10.79
C GLY A 10 22.36 10.47 10.62
N LYS A 11 23.68 10.63 10.64
CA LYS A 11 24.68 9.58 10.79
C LYS A 11 25.16 9.55 12.26
N ILE A 12 25.57 8.35 12.71
CA ILE A 12 26.48 8.04 13.83
C ILE A 12 25.80 7.99 15.23
N ASN A 13 25.78 6.85 15.95
CA ASN A 13 26.92 6.38 16.74
C ASN A 13 26.91 4.88 17.07
N LYS A 14 28.03 4.24 16.73
CA LYS A 14 28.44 2.88 17.12
C LYS A 14 29.21 3.01 18.44
N LYS A 15 28.61 2.66 19.58
CA LYS A 15 29.35 2.51 20.84
C LYS A 15 29.71 1.05 21.06
N GLN A 16 31.01 0.78 21.01
CA GLN A 16 31.65 -0.41 21.54
C GLN A 16 31.59 -0.34 23.07
N ALA A 17 31.19 -1.43 23.72
CA ALA A 17 31.48 -1.66 25.13
C ALA A 17 32.19 -3.01 25.22
N ALA A 18 33.40 -2.97 25.76
CA ALA A 18 34.31 -4.09 25.90
C ALA A 18 33.87 -5.04 27.02
N ASN A 19 34.04 -6.34 26.76
CA ASN A 19 34.47 -7.43 27.65
C ASN A 19 34.16 -7.33 29.15
N THR A 20 33.45 -8.33 29.69
CA THR A 20 34.01 -9.37 30.57
C THR A 20 32.92 -10.35 31.02
N GLY A 21 33.13 -11.64 30.77
CA GLY A 21 32.23 -12.69 31.27
C GLY A 21 32.61 -14.06 30.73
N LYS A 22 33.68 -14.63 31.26
CA LYS A 22 34.02 -16.05 31.06
C LYS A 22 32.88 -16.91 31.65
N SER A 23 32.18 -17.69 30.84
CA SER A 23 31.49 -18.89 31.34
C SER A 23 31.32 -19.96 30.24
N SER A 24 32.01 -21.07 30.48
CA SER A 24 31.94 -22.40 29.86
C SER A 24 31.36 -22.53 28.45
N GLN A 25 32.25 -22.66 27.47
CA GLN A 25 31.94 -23.32 26.21
C GLN A 25 31.73 -24.82 26.48
N ARG A 26 30.49 -25.23 26.78
CA ARG A 26 30.12 -26.64 26.86
C ARG A 26 30.21 -27.23 25.45
N GLN A 27 31.25 -28.01 25.21
CA GLN A 27 31.37 -28.81 23.99
C GLN A 27 30.31 -29.93 24.06
N ASN A 28 29.29 -29.84 23.23
CA ASN A 28 28.39 -30.97 23.01
C ASN A 28 29.16 -32.03 22.21
N PRO A 29 29.27 -33.29 22.69
CA PRO A 29 29.94 -34.34 21.92
C PRO A 29 29.16 -34.60 20.64
N ASN A 30 29.88 -34.51 19.53
CA ASN A 30 29.38 -34.65 18.17
C ASN A 30 29.03 -36.13 17.90
N PHE A 31 27.82 -36.55 18.26
CA PHE A 31 27.33 -37.89 17.99
C PHE A 31 27.00 -38.03 16.49
N LYS A 32 28.02 -38.28 15.68
CA LYS A 32 27.89 -38.61 14.26
C LYS A 32 27.32 -40.02 14.10
N HIS A 33 26.03 -40.20 14.35
CA HIS A 33 25.31 -41.34 13.82
C HIS A 33 25.11 -41.15 12.32
N LYS A 34 25.98 -41.79 11.52
CA LYS A 34 25.81 -41.93 10.08
C LYS A 34 24.64 -42.89 9.81
N PHE A 35 23.41 -42.40 9.91
CA PHE A 35 22.25 -43.12 9.41
C PHE A 35 22.32 -43.11 7.88
N LYS A 36 22.68 -44.24 7.27
CA LYS A 36 22.60 -44.39 5.81
C LYS A 36 21.12 -44.50 5.44
N PRO A 37 20.55 -43.62 4.61
CA PRO A 37 19.19 -43.81 4.15
C PRO A 37 19.12 -45.05 3.24
N LYS A 38 18.23 -45.99 3.56
CA LYS A 38 17.87 -47.10 2.67
C LYS A 38 17.35 -46.51 1.36
N LYS A 39 18.04 -46.78 0.25
CA LYS A 39 17.65 -46.36 -1.10
C LYS A 39 16.65 -47.35 -1.71
N GLU A 40 15.49 -47.53 -1.10
CA GLU A 40 14.42 -48.30 -1.72
C GLU A 40 13.07 -47.62 -1.43
N ALA A 41 12.24 -47.49 -2.48
CA ALA A 41 10.93 -46.81 -2.54
C ALA A 41 10.90 -45.32 -2.93
N THR A 42 11.50 -44.96 -4.08
CA THR A 42 11.36 -43.61 -4.70
C THR A 42 10.52 -43.56 -5.98
N GLU A 43 9.74 -44.59 -6.33
CA GLU A 43 8.96 -44.56 -7.59
C GLU A 43 7.44 -44.35 -7.44
N LYS A 44 6.91 -44.27 -6.21
CA LYS A 44 5.46 -44.08 -5.98
C LYS A 44 5.10 -43.05 -4.91
N LYS A 45 5.96 -42.03 -4.71
CA LYS A 45 5.61 -40.92 -3.81
C LYS A 45 5.32 -39.69 -4.67
N PRO A 46 4.15 -39.06 -4.55
CA PRO A 46 3.85 -37.85 -5.32
C PRO A 46 4.96 -36.85 -5.08
N ASN A 47 5.49 -36.27 -6.16
CA ASN A 47 6.66 -35.40 -6.14
C ASN A 47 6.30 -34.10 -5.39
N LYS A 48 6.33 -34.17 -4.04
CA LYS A 48 5.97 -33.11 -3.10
C LYS A 48 6.54 -31.73 -3.47
N PRO A 49 7.79 -31.59 -3.97
CA PRO A 49 8.30 -30.27 -4.37
C PRO A 49 7.61 -29.70 -5.62
N GLU A 50 7.28 -30.50 -6.63
CA GLU A 50 6.65 -30.04 -7.87
C GLU A 50 5.21 -29.61 -7.64
N ILE A 51 4.45 -30.40 -6.86
CA ILE A 51 3.08 -30.05 -6.46
C ILE A 51 3.08 -28.74 -5.67
N ARG A 52 4.05 -28.52 -4.77
CA ARG A 52 4.21 -27.25 -4.05
C ARG A 52 4.53 -26.08 -4.97
N LYS A 53 5.36 -26.27 -6.00
CA LYS A 53 5.66 -25.24 -7.01
C LYS A 53 4.39 -24.86 -7.78
N MET A 54 3.63 -25.84 -8.25
CA MET A 54 2.35 -25.62 -8.95
C MET A 54 1.35 -24.85 -8.08
N ILE A 55 1.18 -25.23 -6.81
CA ILE A 55 0.29 -24.53 -5.88
C ILE A 55 0.74 -23.08 -5.64
N ARG A 56 2.05 -22.84 -5.49
CA ARG A 56 2.59 -21.48 -5.33
C ARG A 56 2.35 -20.62 -6.57
N GLN A 57 2.54 -21.18 -7.76
CA GLN A 57 2.29 -20.48 -9.01
C GLN A 57 0.80 -20.13 -9.17
N LYS A 58 -0.11 -21.07 -8.89
CA LYS A 58 -1.56 -20.81 -8.90
C LYS A 58 -1.95 -19.67 -7.94
N LYS A 59 -1.47 -19.74 -6.69
CA LYS A 59 -1.73 -18.68 -5.69
C LYS A 59 -1.12 -17.32 -6.07
N ALA A 60 0.05 -17.32 -6.70
CA ALA A 60 0.67 -16.08 -7.18
C ALA A 60 -0.15 -15.44 -8.31
N ALA A 61 -0.63 -16.25 -9.26
CA ALA A 61 -1.49 -15.79 -10.34
C ALA A 61 -2.83 -15.25 -9.83
N GLU A 62 -3.46 -15.92 -8.86
CA GLU A 62 -4.69 -15.45 -8.21
C GLU A 62 -4.48 -14.12 -7.48
N ALA A 63 -3.40 -14.01 -6.69
CA ALA A 63 -3.07 -12.77 -5.97
C ALA A 63 -2.74 -11.61 -6.93
N GLU A 64 -2.14 -11.89 -8.09
CA GLU A 64 -1.88 -10.89 -9.11
C GLU A 64 -3.18 -10.41 -9.77
N ALA A 65 -4.10 -11.33 -10.10
CA ALA A 65 -5.40 -10.98 -10.65
C ALA A 65 -6.23 -10.12 -9.68
N GLU A 66 -6.23 -10.43 -8.39
CA GLU A 66 -6.89 -9.61 -7.37
C GLU A 66 -6.27 -8.21 -7.26
N ARG A 67 -4.94 -8.11 -7.27
CA ARG A 67 -4.24 -6.81 -7.27
C ARG A 67 -4.57 -5.98 -8.50
N GLN A 68 -4.70 -6.61 -9.67
CA GLN A 68 -5.07 -5.92 -10.91
C GLN A 68 -6.50 -5.38 -10.84
N LYS A 69 -7.47 -6.18 -10.35
CA LYS A 69 -8.85 -5.73 -10.13
C LYS A 69 -8.91 -4.51 -9.19
N ILE A 70 -8.23 -4.58 -8.06
CA ILE A 70 -8.19 -3.47 -7.08
C ILE A 70 -7.56 -2.21 -7.69
N LYS A 71 -6.54 -2.35 -8.55
CA LYS A 71 -5.95 -1.21 -9.26
C LYS A 71 -6.94 -0.59 -10.23
N GLN A 72 -7.63 -1.41 -11.03
CA GLN A 72 -8.63 -0.94 -11.99
C GLN A 72 -9.77 -0.19 -11.29
N GLU A 73 -10.36 -0.76 -10.22
CA GLU A 73 -11.40 -0.10 -9.44
C GLU A 73 -10.96 1.26 -8.86
N LYS A 74 -9.72 1.34 -8.36
CA LYS A 74 -9.14 2.60 -7.86
C LYS A 74 -8.99 3.63 -8.98
N GLU A 75 -8.47 3.21 -10.13
CA GLU A 75 -8.29 4.10 -11.28
C GLU A 75 -9.63 4.60 -11.82
N GLU A 76 -10.64 3.74 -11.91
CA GLU A 76 -12.01 4.10 -12.31
C GLU A 76 -12.62 5.10 -11.33
N ARG A 77 -12.47 4.88 -10.02
CA ARG A 77 -12.94 5.80 -8.99
C ARG A 77 -12.27 7.18 -9.11
N ILE A 78 -10.96 7.21 -9.37
CA ILE A 78 -10.22 8.46 -9.57
C ILE A 78 -10.68 9.16 -10.85
N LYS A 79 -10.89 8.43 -11.95
CA LYS A 79 -11.41 8.98 -13.21
C LYS A 79 -12.81 9.57 -13.02
N ALA A 80 -13.70 8.86 -12.34
CA ALA A 80 -15.04 9.32 -12.02
C ALA A 80 -15.01 10.59 -11.16
N TYR A 81 -14.19 10.61 -10.10
CA TYR A 81 -14.03 11.78 -9.24
C TYR A 81 -13.51 13.00 -10.03
N LYS A 82 -12.49 12.81 -10.88
CA LYS A 82 -11.94 13.87 -11.73
C LYS A 82 -12.99 14.41 -12.70
N LYS A 83 -13.79 13.54 -13.32
CA LYS A 83 -14.88 13.92 -14.21
C LYS A 83 -15.93 14.76 -13.48
N GLN A 84 -16.43 14.28 -12.33
CA GLN A 84 -17.39 15.02 -11.51
C GLN A 84 -16.85 16.38 -11.05
N ARG A 85 -15.57 16.44 -10.66
CA ARG A 85 -14.91 17.68 -10.28
C ARG A 85 -14.89 18.66 -11.45
N LEU A 86 -14.49 18.22 -12.64
CA LEU A 86 -14.45 19.06 -13.84
C LEU A 86 -15.84 19.58 -14.21
N GLU A 87 -16.87 18.72 -14.20
CA GLU A 87 -18.26 19.11 -14.45
C GLU A 87 -18.74 20.17 -13.44
N LYS A 88 -18.50 19.96 -12.15
CA LYS A 88 -18.82 20.94 -11.10
C LYS A 88 -18.10 22.26 -11.34
N THR A 89 -16.79 22.23 -11.64
CA THR A 89 -16.02 23.45 -11.91
C THR A 89 -16.52 24.19 -13.15
N LYS A 90 -16.93 23.47 -14.22
CA LYS A 90 -17.51 24.09 -15.42
C LYS A 90 -18.82 24.80 -15.10
N VAL A 91 -19.69 24.17 -14.30
CA VAL A 91 -20.95 24.80 -13.86
C VAL A 91 -20.68 26.04 -13.01
N ILE A 92 -19.76 25.94 -12.04
CA ILE A 92 -19.38 27.08 -11.19
C ILE A 92 -18.76 28.20 -12.03
N SER A 93 -17.87 27.89 -12.98
CA SER A 93 -17.24 28.89 -13.85
C SER A 93 -18.22 29.62 -14.75
N LYS A 94 -19.37 29.01 -15.09
CA LYS A 94 -20.44 29.67 -15.86
C LYS A 94 -21.30 30.58 -14.99
N ARG A 95 -21.52 30.19 -13.73
CA ARG A 95 -22.34 30.94 -12.75
C ARG A 95 -21.57 32.04 -12.02
N THR A 96 -20.23 31.93 -11.99
CA THR A 96 -19.35 32.82 -11.22
C THR A 96 -18.30 33.45 -12.11
N GLN A 97 -18.08 34.76 -11.96
CA GLN A 97 -16.95 35.47 -12.55
C GLN A 97 -15.79 35.43 -11.54
N ARG A 98 -14.69 34.75 -11.89
CA ARG A 98 -13.52 34.56 -10.99
C ARG A 98 -13.89 33.97 -9.61
N GLY A 99 -14.89 33.11 -9.55
CA GLY A 99 -15.35 32.51 -8.29
C GLY A 99 -16.34 33.36 -7.49
N GLN A 100 -16.68 34.57 -7.94
CA GLN A 100 -17.77 35.36 -7.39
C GLN A 100 -19.06 35.17 -8.20
N PRO A 101 -20.20 34.84 -7.58
CA PRO A 101 -21.46 34.69 -8.31
C PRO A 101 -21.86 36.00 -8.99
N LEU A 102 -22.25 35.91 -10.26
CA LEU A 102 -22.78 37.05 -11.01
C LEU A 102 -24.06 37.53 -10.33
N MET A 103 -24.38 38.83 -10.37
CA MET A 103 -25.49 39.42 -9.58
C MET A 103 -26.82 38.65 -9.63
N LYS A 104 -27.20 38.15 -10.82
CA LYS A 104 -28.40 37.33 -11.01
C LYS A 104 -28.35 36.00 -10.23
N ASP A 105 -27.21 35.33 -10.25
CA ASP A 105 -27.01 34.03 -9.60
C ASP A 105 -26.73 34.19 -8.10
N ARG A 106 -26.18 35.35 -7.68
CA ARG A 106 -25.95 35.69 -6.27
C ARG A 106 -27.25 35.80 -5.49
N MET A 107 -28.29 36.41 -6.08
CA MET A 107 -29.61 36.44 -5.43
C MET A 107 -30.19 35.04 -5.24
N GLN A 108 -30.13 34.17 -6.25
CA GLN A 108 -30.62 32.79 -6.11
C GLN A 108 -29.84 32.00 -5.06
N LEU A 109 -28.51 32.19 -4.99
CA LEU A 109 -27.69 31.57 -3.95
C LEU A 109 -28.11 32.04 -2.55
N LEU A 110 -28.34 33.35 -2.37
CA LEU A 110 -28.79 33.92 -1.10
C LEU A 110 -30.18 33.41 -0.71
N LEU A 111 -31.14 33.40 -1.63
CA LEU A 111 -32.49 32.87 -1.39
C LEU A 111 -32.46 31.39 -0.99
N LYS A 112 -31.64 30.59 -1.67
CA LYS A 112 -31.46 29.17 -1.35
C LYS A 112 -30.83 28.96 0.03
N GLN A 113 -29.82 29.76 0.40
CA GLN A 113 -29.21 29.70 1.73
C GLN A 113 -30.23 30.06 2.83
N ILE A 114 -31.06 31.07 2.61
CA ILE A 114 -32.15 31.44 3.54
C ILE A 114 -33.15 30.29 3.68
N GLU A 115 -33.50 29.62 2.57
CA GLU A 115 -34.43 28.49 2.59
C GLU A 115 -33.86 27.27 3.32
N GLU A 116 -32.58 26.94 3.09
CA GLU A 116 -31.87 25.87 3.83
C GLU A 116 -31.75 26.20 5.32
N MET A 117 -31.48 27.46 5.68
CA MET A 117 -31.46 27.93 7.07
C MET A 117 -32.84 27.93 7.76
N LYS A 118 -33.94 27.94 7.00
CA LYS A 118 -35.31 27.85 7.55
C LYS A 118 -35.81 26.41 7.69
N ARG A 119 -35.21 25.46 6.96
CA ARG A 119 -35.53 24.03 7.04
C ARG A 119 -34.75 23.31 8.14
N HIS A 120 -33.68 23.93 8.63
CA HIS A 120 -32.92 23.54 9.82
C HIS A 120 -33.30 24.41 11.00
#